data_AF-A0A6A3ESE2-F1
#
_entry.id   AF-A0A6A3ESE2-F1
#
_cell.length_a   1.000
_cell.length_b   1.000
_cell.length_c   1.000
_cell.angle_alpha   90.00
_cell.angle_beta   90.00
_cell.angle_gamma   90.00
#
_symmetry.space_group_name_H-M   'P 1'
#
loop_
_entity.id
_entity.type
_entity.pdbx_description
1 polymer ?
#
loop_
_entity_poly.entity_id
_entity_poly.type
_entity_poly.pdbx_seq_one_letter_code
_entity_poly.pdbx_strand_id
1 'polypeptide(L)'
;MVVDASKSPSSESIAKRLDTELLLNWNKNGDAPGTVFTLLKLNKAGDKLFDSPLLPTWQKYIAYFREKNPRQRVNELSILRKHFSDATLSKMLLEAEKIPSKKALASDLLDDLVIRWMASETVPTKVYSWLRVEGTAENSVARGLYDSYLKFYKQHVPDVAT
;
A
#
# COMPACT_ATOMS: atom_id res chain seq x y z
N MET A 1 -0.05 -13.67 22.18
CA MET A 1 1.16 -13.36 22.97
C MET A 1 2.39 -13.60 22.09
N VAL A 2 2.88 -12.56 21.39
CA VAL A 2 4.19 -12.57 20.69
C VAL A 2 4.87 -11.20 20.85
N VAL A 3 4.08 -10.15 21.07
CA VAL A 3 4.55 -8.76 21.06
C VAL A 3 5.39 -8.37 22.29
N ASP A 4 5.19 -8.99 23.46
CA ASP A 4 5.94 -8.62 24.69
C ASP A 4 7.29 -9.33 24.86
N ALA A 5 7.54 -10.42 24.13
CA ALA A 5 8.81 -11.15 24.25
C ALA A 5 9.98 -10.37 23.63
N SER A 6 9.77 -9.39 22.75
CA SER A 6 10.84 -8.75 21.97
C SER A 6 11.79 -7.82 22.75
N LYS A 7 11.69 -7.73 24.10
CA LYS A 7 12.43 -6.75 24.91
C LYS A 7 13.71 -7.29 25.60
N SER A 8 14.06 -8.57 25.44
CA SER A 8 15.32 -9.16 25.95
C SER A 8 16.23 -9.58 24.79
N PRO A 9 17.57 -9.40 24.87
CA PRO A 9 18.50 -9.79 23.80
C PRO A 9 18.35 -11.25 23.34
N SER A 10 18.06 -12.16 24.28
CA SER A 10 17.81 -13.58 23.97
C SER A 10 16.51 -13.77 23.16
N SER A 11 15.46 -13.03 23.51
CA SER A 11 14.16 -13.12 22.86
C SER A 11 14.12 -12.36 21.53
N GLU A 12 14.91 -11.29 21.39
CA GLU A 12 15.15 -10.60 20.12
C GLU A 12 15.86 -11.55 19.12
N SER A 13 16.84 -12.34 19.59
CA SER A 13 17.53 -13.32 18.74
C SER A 13 16.60 -14.44 18.24
N ILE A 14 15.68 -14.88 19.09
CA ILE A 14 14.66 -15.88 18.75
C ILE A 14 13.64 -15.28 17.77
N ALA A 15 13.17 -14.05 18.01
CA ALA A 15 12.24 -13.36 17.11
C ALA A 15 12.85 -13.16 15.71
N LYS A 16 14.12 -12.74 15.60
CA LYS A 16 14.83 -12.61 14.32
C LYS A 16 14.96 -13.94 13.58
N ARG A 17 15.26 -15.02 14.30
CA ARG A 17 15.31 -16.38 13.72
C ARG A 17 13.94 -16.81 13.19
N LEU A 18 12.89 -16.64 13.99
CA LEU A 18 11.52 -16.98 13.59
C LEU A 18 11.06 -16.18 12.36
N ASP A 19 11.34 -14.87 12.32
CA ASP A 19 11.07 -14.02 11.16
C ASP A 19 11.75 -14.59 9.92
N THR A 20 13.04 -14.94 10.02
CA THR A 20 13.83 -15.48 8.90
C THR A 20 13.26 -16.81 8.41
N GLU A 21 12.92 -17.72 9.33
CA GLU A 21 12.34 -19.02 9.00
C GLU A 21 10.98 -18.89 8.29
N LEU A 22 10.14 -17.94 8.70
CA LEU A 22 8.88 -17.66 8.03
C LEU A 22 9.09 -17.22 6.57
N LEU A 23 10.00 -16.26 6.32
CA LEU A 23 10.30 -15.79 4.96
C LEU A 23 10.84 -16.92 4.08
N LEU A 24 11.77 -17.71 4.62
CA LEU A 24 12.35 -18.87 3.94
C LEU A 24 11.28 -19.91 3.61
N ASN A 25 10.39 -20.21 4.56
CA ASN A 25 9.35 -21.22 4.37
C ASN A 25 8.33 -20.80 3.31
N TRP A 26 7.82 -19.58 3.36
CA TRP A 26 6.90 -19.07 2.32
C TRP A 26 7.53 -19.11 0.93
N ASN A 27 8.80 -18.70 0.80
CA ASN A 27 9.48 -18.78 -0.49
C ASN A 27 9.72 -20.22 -0.97
N LYS A 28 10.11 -21.14 -0.06
CA LYS A 28 10.29 -22.57 -0.40
C LYS A 28 8.98 -23.22 -0.88
N ASN A 29 7.86 -22.81 -0.30
CA ASN A 29 6.54 -23.29 -0.70
C ASN A 29 6.02 -22.63 -1.98
N GLY A 30 6.74 -21.65 -2.54
CA GLY A 30 6.31 -20.91 -3.72
C GLY A 30 5.15 -19.95 -3.46
N ASP A 31 4.93 -19.54 -2.21
CA ASP A 31 3.83 -18.65 -1.85
C ASP A 31 4.05 -17.26 -2.46
N ALA A 32 3.18 -16.83 -3.38
CA ALA A 32 3.26 -15.47 -3.89
C ALA A 32 3.00 -14.43 -2.78
N PRO A 33 3.53 -13.20 -2.86
CA PRO A 33 3.29 -12.17 -1.84
C PRO A 33 1.80 -11.87 -1.58
N GLY A 34 0.92 -12.03 -2.57
CA GLY A 34 -0.52 -11.92 -2.37
C GLY A 34 -1.13 -13.06 -1.53
N THR A 35 -0.57 -14.27 -1.65
CA THR A 35 -0.94 -15.41 -0.79
C THR A 35 -0.52 -15.14 0.65
N VAL A 36 0.73 -14.69 0.86
CA VAL A 36 1.25 -14.35 2.18
C VAL A 36 0.46 -13.19 2.83
N PHE A 37 0.04 -12.20 2.05
CA PHE A 37 -0.84 -11.13 2.53
C PHE A 37 -2.13 -11.69 3.17
N THR A 38 -2.72 -12.70 2.55
CA THR A 38 -3.93 -13.37 3.04
C THR A 38 -3.63 -14.28 4.24
N LEU A 39 -2.49 -15.00 4.22
CA LEU A 39 -2.05 -15.86 5.34
C LEU A 39 -1.85 -15.05 6.63
N LEU A 40 -1.29 -13.85 6.50
CA LEU A 40 -1.14 -12.89 7.60
C LEU A 40 -2.44 -12.19 7.99
N LYS A 41 -3.57 -12.53 7.34
CA LYS A 41 -4.90 -11.95 7.54
C LYS A 41 -4.94 -10.43 7.35
N LEU A 42 -4.00 -9.86 6.58
CA LEU A 42 -3.95 -8.44 6.31
C LEU A 42 -5.14 -7.96 5.46
N ASN A 43 -5.68 -8.85 4.61
CA ASN A 43 -6.92 -8.62 3.89
C ASN A 43 -8.16 -8.44 4.78
N LYS A 44 -8.09 -8.86 6.06
CA LYS A 44 -9.17 -8.71 7.04
C LYS A 44 -8.95 -7.52 7.99
N ALA A 45 -7.84 -6.81 7.87
CA ALA A 45 -7.52 -5.68 8.74
C ALA A 45 -8.42 -4.45 8.50
N GLY A 46 -9.15 -4.41 7.38
CA GLY A 46 -10.02 -3.29 7.05
C GLY A 46 -9.22 -2.00 6.93
N ASP A 47 -9.75 -0.92 7.51
CA ASP A 47 -9.11 0.39 7.58
C ASP A 47 -7.87 0.45 8.49
N LYS A 48 -7.65 -0.58 9.31
CA LYS A 48 -6.50 -0.70 10.24
C LYS A 48 -5.29 -1.41 9.64
N LEU A 49 -5.27 -1.66 8.34
CA LEU A 49 -4.17 -2.35 7.66
C LEU A 49 -2.81 -1.73 8.00
N PHE A 50 -2.69 -0.40 7.93
CA PHE A 50 -1.44 0.31 8.17
C PHE A 50 -1.04 0.40 9.65
N ASP A 51 -1.91 -0.04 10.55
CA ASP A 51 -1.63 -0.19 11.98
C ASP A 51 -1.31 -1.65 12.34
N SER A 52 -1.43 -2.58 11.39
CA SER A 52 -1.15 -3.99 11.62
C SER A 52 0.33 -4.21 11.92
N PRO A 53 0.68 -4.85 13.05
CA PRO A 53 2.07 -5.20 13.35
C PRO A 53 2.64 -6.25 12.39
N LEU A 54 1.79 -6.88 11.57
CA LEU A 54 2.19 -7.89 10.58
C LEU A 54 2.45 -7.30 9.18
N LEU A 55 2.06 -6.03 8.94
CA LEU A 55 2.34 -5.38 7.66
C LEU A 55 3.85 -5.29 7.38
N PRO A 56 4.73 -4.92 8.34
CA PRO A 56 6.17 -4.94 8.12
C PRO A 56 6.72 -6.32 7.75
N THR A 57 6.18 -7.40 8.32
CA THR A 57 6.58 -8.78 7.97
C THR A 57 6.25 -9.10 6.53
N TRP A 58 5.07 -8.68 6.04
CA TRP A 58 4.71 -8.82 4.62
C TRP A 58 5.62 -8.02 3.70
N GLN A 59 5.99 -6.79 4.06
CA GLN A 59 6.92 -5.95 3.28
C GLN A 59 8.31 -6.56 3.21
N LYS A 60 8.83 -7.08 4.35
CA LYS A 60 10.08 -7.85 4.37
C LYS A 60 10.00 -9.05 3.42
N TYR A 61 8.85 -9.74 3.40
CA TYR A 61 8.66 -10.85 2.48
C TYR A 61 8.67 -10.43 1.02
N ILE A 62 8.04 -9.32 0.65
CA ILE A 62 8.09 -8.80 -0.72
C ILE A 62 9.54 -8.51 -1.15
N ALA A 63 10.33 -7.86 -0.28
CA ALA A 63 11.73 -7.58 -0.56
C ALA A 63 12.53 -8.89 -0.77
N TYR A 64 12.37 -9.84 0.15
CA TYR A 64 12.98 -11.17 0.04
C TYR A 64 12.56 -11.92 -1.24
N PHE A 65 11.27 -11.90 -1.56
CA PHE A 65 10.72 -12.56 -2.73
C PHE A 65 11.27 -11.96 -4.03
N ARG A 66 11.37 -10.62 -4.12
CA ARG A 66 11.96 -9.92 -5.28
C ARG A 66 13.42 -10.30 -5.48
N GLU A 67 14.19 -10.43 -4.40
CA GLU A 67 15.59 -10.85 -4.44
C GLU A 67 15.74 -12.29 -4.94
N LYS A 68 14.91 -13.22 -4.44
CA LYS A 68 14.99 -14.65 -4.80
C LYS A 68 14.33 -14.99 -6.13
N ASN A 69 13.39 -14.17 -6.60
CA ASN A 69 12.60 -14.42 -7.80
C ASN A 69 12.67 -13.21 -8.75
N PRO A 70 13.85 -12.84 -9.28
CA PRO A 70 14.05 -11.60 -10.04
C PRO A 70 13.21 -11.51 -11.33
N ARG A 71 12.75 -12.65 -11.86
CA ARG A 71 11.85 -12.72 -13.02
C ARG A 71 10.38 -12.50 -12.67
N GLN A 72 10.00 -12.63 -11.40
CA GLN A 72 8.62 -12.50 -10.95
C GLN A 72 8.37 -11.08 -10.45
N ARG A 73 7.51 -10.34 -11.16
CA ARG A 73 7.14 -8.98 -10.77
C ARG A 73 6.11 -9.02 -9.64
N VAL A 74 6.36 -8.22 -8.60
CA VAL A 74 5.43 -8.02 -7.47
C VAL A 74 4.92 -6.59 -7.51
N ASN A 75 3.61 -6.44 -7.73
CA ASN A 75 2.92 -5.15 -7.68
C ASN A 75 2.06 -5.09 -6.41
N GLU A 76 2.54 -4.34 -5.42
CA GLU A 76 1.93 -4.20 -4.10
C GLU A 76 0.54 -3.56 -4.19
N LEU A 77 0.41 -2.47 -4.98
CA LEU A 77 -0.87 -1.82 -5.22
C LEU A 77 -1.92 -2.80 -5.76
N SER A 78 -1.53 -3.68 -6.68
CA SER A 78 -2.43 -4.66 -7.28
C SER A 78 -2.87 -5.72 -6.27
N ILE A 79 -2.04 -6.07 -5.30
CA ILE A 79 -2.42 -6.97 -4.20
C ILE A 79 -3.41 -6.26 -3.28
N LEU A 80 -3.13 -5.02 -2.87
CA LEU A 80 -4.00 -4.23 -2.01
C LEU A 80 -5.39 -4.02 -2.65
N ARG A 81 -5.43 -3.69 -3.95
CA ARG A 81 -6.67 -3.47 -4.71
C ARG A 81 -7.54 -4.70 -4.92
N LYS A 82 -7.03 -5.92 -4.67
CA LYS A 82 -7.88 -7.13 -4.63
C LYS A 82 -8.79 -7.17 -3.41
N HIS A 83 -8.48 -6.39 -2.38
CA HIS A 83 -9.16 -6.42 -1.09
C HIS A 83 -9.78 -5.08 -0.69
N PHE A 84 -9.26 -3.97 -1.21
CA PHE A 84 -9.72 -2.63 -0.91
C PHE A 84 -10.10 -1.88 -2.17
N SER A 85 -11.25 -1.19 -2.14
CA SER A 85 -11.62 -0.28 -3.22
C SER A 85 -10.67 0.91 -3.26
N ASP A 86 -10.58 1.57 -4.43
CA ASP A 86 -9.74 2.77 -4.61
C ASP A 86 -10.08 3.85 -3.58
N ALA A 87 -11.37 4.12 -3.34
CA ALA A 87 -11.82 5.05 -2.29
C ALA A 87 -11.31 4.67 -0.88
N THR A 88 -11.38 3.38 -0.53
CA THR A 88 -10.97 2.90 0.79
C THR A 88 -9.46 2.96 0.94
N LEU A 89 -8.73 2.56 -0.10
CA LEU A 89 -7.27 2.55 -0.10
C LEU A 89 -6.70 3.97 -0.06
N SER A 90 -7.25 4.90 -0.84
CA SER A 90 -6.89 6.32 -0.77
C SER A 90 -7.13 6.91 0.61
N LYS A 91 -8.27 6.63 1.25
CA LYS A 91 -8.53 7.06 2.63
C LYS A 91 -7.44 6.56 3.58
N MET A 92 -7.14 5.26 3.56
CA MET A 92 -6.13 4.68 4.45
C MET A 92 -4.74 5.27 4.22
N LEU A 93 -4.36 5.47 2.96
CA LEU A 93 -3.05 6.01 2.60
C LEU A 93 -2.92 7.50 2.97
N LEU A 94 -3.98 8.30 2.77
CA LEU A 94 -3.98 9.71 3.17
C LEU A 94 -3.87 9.88 4.70
N GLU A 95 -4.41 8.95 5.49
CA GLU A 95 -4.20 8.95 6.95
C GLU A 95 -2.79 8.46 7.31
N ALA A 96 -2.27 7.46 6.61
CA ALA A 96 -0.90 6.97 6.80
C ALA A 96 0.16 8.02 6.42
N GLU A 97 -0.10 8.85 5.41
CA GLU A 97 0.81 9.90 4.95
C GLU A 97 1.11 10.94 6.05
N LYS A 98 0.12 11.22 6.91
CA LYS A 98 0.26 12.14 8.04
C LYS A 98 1.19 11.61 9.14
N ILE A 99 1.52 10.32 9.12
CA ILE A 99 2.36 9.68 10.12
C ILE A 99 3.80 9.63 9.59
N PRO A 100 4.78 10.31 10.22
CA PRO A 100 6.14 10.43 9.68
C PRO A 100 6.81 9.10 9.31
N SER A 101 6.60 8.05 10.12
CA SER A 101 7.18 6.73 9.88
C SER A 101 6.53 5.93 8.75
N LYS A 102 5.35 6.35 8.26
CA LYS A 102 4.59 5.70 7.18
C LYS A 102 4.53 6.55 5.90
N LYS A 103 4.89 7.83 6.01
CA LYS A 103 4.75 8.86 4.97
C LYS A 103 5.28 8.42 3.60
N ALA A 104 6.54 7.99 3.54
CA ALA A 104 7.17 7.63 2.26
C ALA A 104 6.38 6.53 1.51
N LEU A 105 6.11 5.40 2.18
CA LEU A 105 5.32 4.32 1.61
C LEU A 105 3.91 4.77 1.19
N ALA A 106 3.27 5.59 2.03
CA ALA A 106 1.92 6.07 1.77
C ALA A 106 1.87 6.98 0.53
N SER A 107 2.86 7.87 0.39
CA SER A 107 3.02 8.73 -0.79
C SER A 107 3.26 7.89 -2.06
N ASP A 108 4.18 6.92 -2.02
CA ASP A 108 4.47 6.07 -3.17
C ASP A 108 3.22 5.32 -3.66
N LEU A 109 2.43 4.76 -2.74
CA LEU A 109 1.19 4.05 -3.10
C LEU A 109 0.06 4.99 -3.55
N LEU A 110 0.04 6.24 -3.08
CA LEU A 110 -0.88 7.27 -3.59
C LEU A 110 -0.52 7.69 -5.01
N ASP A 111 0.76 7.87 -5.30
CA ASP A 111 1.25 8.17 -6.65
C ASP A 111 0.92 7.02 -7.61
N ASP A 112 1.15 5.77 -7.21
CA ASP A 112 0.77 4.59 -8.01
C ASP A 112 -0.74 4.53 -8.30
N LEU A 113 -1.59 4.92 -7.33
CA LEU A 113 -3.04 5.01 -7.53
C LEU A 113 -3.39 6.07 -8.59
N VAL A 114 -2.80 7.26 -8.48
CA VAL A 114 -3.05 8.38 -9.40
C VAL A 114 -2.56 8.04 -10.80
N ILE A 115 -1.36 7.49 -10.95
CA ILE A 115 -0.81 7.02 -12.24
C ILE A 115 -1.74 5.99 -12.86
N ARG A 116 -2.28 5.07 -12.06
CA ARG A 116 -3.23 4.08 -12.56
C ARG A 116 -4.54 4.71 -13.01
N TRP A 117 -5.08 5.69 -12.28
CA TRP A 117 -6.30 6.38 -12.69
C TRP A 117 -6.09 7.21 -13.95
N MET A 118 -4.89 7.79 -14.13
CA MET A 118 -4.49 8.51 -15.34
C MET A 118 -4.50 7.55 -16.54
N ALA A 119 -3.84 6.40 -16.40
CA ALA A 119 -3.81 5.37 -17.44
C ALA A 119 -5.19 4.78 -17.77
N SER A 120 -6.13 4.84 -16.83
CA SER A 120 -7.50 4.36 -17.01
C SER A 120 -8.48 5.49 -17.40
N GLU A 121 -7.97 6.70 -17.62
CA GLU A 121 -8.77 7.89 -17.95
C GLU A 121 -9.98 8.06 -17.02
N THR A 122 -9.77 7.86 -15.72
CA THR A 122 -10.86 7.87 -14.74
C THR A 122 -11.54 9.23 -14.71
N VAL A 123 -12.88 9.30 -14.74
CA VAL A 123 -13.55 10.60 -14.72
C VAL A 123 -13.13 11.45 -13.49
N PRO A 124 -12.80 12.75 -13.65
CA PRO A 124 -12.23 13.57 -12.58
C PRO A 124 -13.08 13.61 -11.30
N THR A 125 -14.41 13.57 -11.41
CA THR A 125 -15.32 13.57 -10.26
C THR A 125 -15.13 12.35 -9.34
N LYS A 126 -14.82 11.18 -9.90
CA LYS A 126 -14.48 9.99 -9.10
C LYS A 126 -13.15 10.16 -8.39
N VAL A 127 -12.13 10.66 -9.10
CA VAL A 127 -10.79 10.87 -8.50
C VAL A 127 -10.85 11.92 -7.39
N TYR A 128 -11.60 13.00 -7.58
CA TYR A 128 -11.87 14.01 -6.56
C TYR A 128 -12.47 13.39 -5.29
N SER A 129 -13.47 12.51 -5.46
CA SER A 129 -14.12 11.80 -4.36
C SER A 129 -13.17 10.80 -3.68
N TRP A 130 -12.42 10.00 -4.44
CA TRP A 130 -11.51 9.00 -3.89
C TRP A 130 -10.33 9.62 -3.14
N LEU A 131 -9.78 10.73 -3.64
CA LEU A 131 -8.76 11.51 -2.93
C LEU A 131 -9.33 12.33 -1.78
N ARG A 132 -10.65 12.34 -1.57
CA ARG A 132 -11.32 13.08 -0.49
C ARG A 132 -10.92 14.55 -0.47
N VAL A 133 -10.90 15.18 -1.66
CA VAL A 133 -10.42 16.57 -1.82
C VAL A 133 -11.33 17.58 -1.11
N GLU A 134 -12.62 17.27 -1.02
CA GLU A 134 -13.59 18.11 -0.32
C GLU A 134 -13.20 18.30 1.15
N GLY A 135 -13.15 19.57 1.60
CA GLY A 135 -12.85 19.92 2.99
C GLY A 135 -11.38 19.79 3.42
N THR A 136 -10.45 19.43 2.53
CA THR A 136 -9.01 19.41 2.86
C THR A 136 -8.40 20.81 2.82
N ALA A 137 -7.20 21.02 3.36
CA ALA A 137 -6.48 22.29 3.21
C ALA A 137 -5.98 22.49 1.76
N GLU A 138 -5.81 23.75 1.33
CA GLU A 138 -5.30 24.11 -0.02
C GLU A 138 -3.98 23.44 -0.37
N ASN A 139 -3.07 23.35 0.58
CA ASN A 139 -1.76 22.74 0.44
C ASN A 139 -1.74 21.24 0.80
N SER A 140 -2.89 20.57 0.89
CA SER A 140 -2.96 19.15 1.22
C SER A 140 -2.44 18.26 0.09
N VAL A 141 -1.86 17.11 0.45
CA VAL A 141 -1.42 16.08 -0.50
C VAL A 141 -2.56 15.68 -1.45
N ALA A 142 -3.78 15.51 -0.92
CA ALA A 142 -4.95 15.19 -1.72
C ALA A 142 -5.22 16.20 -2.85
N ARG A 143 -5.12 17.51 -2.56
CA ARG A 143 -5.30 18.55 -3.59
C ARG A 143 -4.18 18.54 -4.60
N GLY A 144 -2.93 18.47 -4.16
CA GLY A 144 -1.78 18.41 -5.08
C GLY A 144 -1.83 17.22 -6.05
N LEU A 145 -2.24 16.05 -5.55
CA LEU A 145 -2.46 14.85 -6.37
C LEU A 145 -3.61 15.04 -7.36
N TYR A 146 -4.74 15.62 -6.91
CA TYR A 146 -5.88 15.89 -7.78
C TYR A 146 -5.57 16.93 -8.86
N ASP A 147 -4.82 17.99 -8.53
CA ASP A 147 -4.45 19.03 -9.50
C ASP A 147 -3.52 18.46 -10.57
N SER A 148 -2.56 17.62 -10.18
CA SER A 148 -1.68 16.90 -11.10
C SER A 148 -2.48 15.97 -12.01
N TYR A 149 -3.43 15.22 -11.43
CA TYR A 149 -4.36 14.37 -12.15
C TYR A 149 -5.19 15.15 -13.18
N LEU A 150 -5.84 16.24 -12.75
CA LEU A 150 -6.72 17.04 -13.58
C LEU A 150 -5.97 17.70 -14.73
N LYS A 151 -4.74 18.16 -14.48
CA LYS A 151 -3.85 18.67 -15.53
C LYS A 151 -3.54 17.60 -16.58
N PHE A 152 -3.16 16.40 -16.16
CA PHE A 152 -2.94 15.28 -17.08
C PHE A 152 -4.20 14.97 -17.90
N TYR A 153 -5.35 14.83 -17.22
CA TYR A 153 -6.62 14.47 -17.85
C TYR A 153 -7.04 15.46 -18.94
N LYS A 154 -6.98 16.77 -18.65
CA LYS A 154 -7.32 17.82 -19.64
C LYS A 154 -6.41 17.82 -20.87
N GLN A 155 -5.16 17.40 -20.72
CA GLN A 155 -4.20 17.35 -21.82
C GLN A 155 -4.38 16.12 -22.72
N HIS A 156 -4.91 15.02 -22.18
CA HIS A 156 -4.95 13.72 -22.87
C HIS A 156 -6.37 13.22 -23.18
N VAL A 157 -7.39 13.81 -22.56
CA VAL A 157 -8.81 13.45 -22.75
C VAL A 157 -9.61 14.73 -23.09
N PRO A 158 -9.58 15.19 -24.34
CA PRO A 158 -10.11 16.51 -24.72
C PRO A 158 -11.65 16.61 -24.78
N ASP A 159 -12.40 15.50 -24.73
CA ASP A 159 -13.83 15.47 -25.11
C ASP A 159 -14.85 15.27 -23.97
N VAL A 160 -14.47 15.39 -22.70
CA VAL A 160 -15.47 15.46 -21.61
C VAL A 160 -15.65 16.92 -21.20
N ALA A 161 -16.38 17.64 -22.05
CA ALA A 161 -16.92 18.95 -21.73
C ALA A 161 -17.79 18.85 -20.46
N THR A 162 -17.63 19.88 -19.63
CA THR A 162 -18.42 20.29 -18.46
C THR A 162 -19.88 19.85 -18.42
#